data_AF-K0XDE2-F1
#
_entry.id   AF-K0XDE2-F1
#
_cell.length_a   1.000
_cell.length_b   1.000
_cell.length_c   1.000
_cell.angle_alpha   90.00
_cell.angle_beta   90.00
_cell.angle_gamma   90.00
#
_symmetry.space_group_name_H-M   'P 1'
#
loop_
_entity.id
_entity.type
_entity.pdbx_description
1 polymer ?
#
loop_
_entity_poly.entity_id
_entity_poly.type
_entity_poly.pdbx_seq_one_letter_code
_entity_poly.pdbx_strand_id
1 'polypeptide(L)'
;MLLALLIAGKMLMGTGGDRPNREEKICGKQHFWRDKREEMGYRLQYSLLDGHARILDKNNIRKATGTMSAMEEKFERLVSGSFLKPGDVIGVSRALYDHYGIYIGDGKVIHYADKTKDFGRNVSIYETDLKEFTEGSEDYFVLHFPKAGGPPRKIRSSTNFDKNPREQTGIFDFLFKAKYNLFSPEETIERAKSRLGERAYNFTRNNCEHFALWCKTGVSFSRQVDMVLSI
;
A
#
# COMPACT_ATOMS: atom_id res chain seq x y z
N MET A 1 -12.89 22.56 -28.24
CA MET A 1 -11.55 21.91 -28.12
C MET A 1 -11.10 21.68 -26.68
N LEU A 2 -11.19 22.66 -25.75
CA LEU A 2 -10.74 22.50 -24.34
C LEU A 2 -11.45 21.35 -23.59
N LEU A 3 -12.75 21.18 -23.80
CA LEU A 3 -13.56 20.14 -23.14
C LEU A 3 -13.18 18.72 -23.61
N ALA A 4 -12.79 18.55 -24.88
CA ALA A 4 -12.36 17.26 -25.43
C ALA A 4 -10.97 16.84 -24.94
N LEU A 5 -10.06 17.79 -24.74
CA LEU A 5 -8.75 17.55 -24.09
C LEU A 5 -8.89 17.19 -22.60
N LEU A 6 -9.86 17.79 -21.88
CA LEU A 6 -10.20 17.43 -20.49
C LEU A 6 -10.77 16.01 -20.37
N ILE A 7 -11.61 15.58 -21.33
CA ILE A 7 -12.18 14.23 -21.37
C ILE A 7 -11.12 13.20 -21.76
N ALA A 8 -10.25 13.50 -22.73
CA ALA A 8 -9.11 12.66 -23.08
C ALA A 8 -8.12 12.51 -21.91
N GLY A 9 -7.90 13.58 -21.14
CA GLY A 9 -7.13 13.54 -19.89
C GLY A 9 -7.75 12.61 -18.84
N LYS A 10 -9.08 12.63 -18.66
CA LYS A 10 -9.79 11.71 -17.75
C LYS A 10 -9.67 10.23 -18.14
N MET A 11 -9.58 9.90 -19.44
CA MET A 11 -9.44 8.52 -19.91
C MET A 11 -7.98 8.04 -19.98
N LEU A 12 -6.99 8.94 -20.05
CA LEU A 12 -5.56 8.60 -20.15
C LEU A 12 -4.82 8.57 -18.80
N MET A 13 -5.45 8.93 -17.68
CA MET A 13 -4.77 9.09 -16.39
C MET A 13 -4.99 7.89 -15.46
N GLY A 14 -3.88 7.21 -15.16
CA GLY A 14 -3.83 5.86 -14.58
C GLY A 14 -4.51 5.65 -13.23
N THR A 15 -4.98 4.42 -13.07
CA THR A 15 -5.64 3.76 -11.93
C THR A 15 -4.80 3.65 -10.64
N GLY A 16 -3.74 4.46 -10.51
CA GLY A 16 -2.74 4.38 -9.43
C GLY A 16 -3.19 5.08 -8.15
N GLY A 17 -2.98 4.41 -7.02
CA GLY A 17 -3.37 4.85 -5.67
C GLY A 17 -2.49 6.01 -5.17
N ASP A 18 -1.45 5.68 -4.41
CA ASP A 18 -0.39 6.61 -3.97
C ASP A 18 0.66 6.70 -5.09
N ARG A 19 0.70 7.83 -5.79
CA ARG A 19 1.53 7.99 -6.99
C ARG A 19 2.95 8.38 -6.63
N PRO A 20 3.92 8.10 -7.51
CA PRO A 20 5.24 8.70 -7.45
C PRO A 20 5.16 10.19 -7.10
N ASN A 21 5.89 10.57 -6.06
CA ASN A 21 5.87 11.93 -5.55
C ASN A 21 7.31 12.39 -5.34
N ARG A 22 7.65 13.55 -5.90
CA ARG A 22 8.79 14.33 -5.46
C ARG A 22 8.31 15.44 -4.55
N GLU A 23 8.96 15.57 -3.40
CA GLU A 23 8.70 16.69 -2.50
C GLU A 23 9.08 18.00 -3.16
N GLU A 24 8.11 18.89 -3.27
CA GLU A 24 8.23 20.13 -4.01
C GLU A 24 7.40 21.20 -3.34
N LYS A 25 7.99 22.38 -3.17
CA LYS A 25 7.29 23.54 -2.62
C LYS A 25 6.32 24.09 -3.67
N ILE A 26 5.04 24.07 -3.34
CA ILE A 26 4.00 24.63 -4.17
C ILE A 26 3.96 26.14 -3.98
N CYS A 27 4.34 26.85 -5.04
CA CYS A 27 4.33 28.31 -5.11
C CYS A 27 3.15 28.83 -5.96
N GLY A 28 2.72 30.06 -5.72
CA GLY A 28 1.71 30.73 -6.53
C GLY A 28 0.25 30.40 -6.17
N LYS A 29 -0.68 30.97 -6.95
CA LYS A 29 -2.13 30.83 -6.73
C LYS A 29 -2.62 29.46 -7.19
N GLN A 30 -3.34 28.75 -6.32
CA GLN A 30 -3.81 27.38 -6.56
C GLN A 30 -5.25 27.37 -7.10
N HIS A 31 -5.49 28.02 -8.25
CA HIS A 31 -6.84 28.30 -8.76
C HIS A 31 -7.78 27.08 -8.84
N PHE A 32 -7.24 25.90 -9.19
CA PHE A 32 -8.00 24.66 -9.38
C PHE A 32 -7.88 23.66 -8.23
N TRP A 33 -7.32 24.07 -7.09
CA TRP A 33 -7.23 23.23 -5.90
C TRP A 33 -8.13 23.76 -4.81
N ARG A 34 -8.72 22.85 -4.05
CA ARG A 34 -9.55 23.16 -2.88
C ARG A 34 -9.10 22.32 -1.70
N ASP A 35 -9.12 22.93 -0.53
CA ASP A 35 -8.84 22.24 0.72
C ASP A 35 -10.06 21.40 1.10
N LYS A 36 -9.81 20.14 1.42
CA LYS A 36 -10.81 19.23 1.96
C LYS A 36 -10.69 19.12 3.48
N ARG A 37 -9.47 19.06 3.99
CA ARG A 37 -9.16 18.94 5.42
C ARG A 37 -7.80 19.55 5.72
N GLU A 38 -7.67 20.11 6.92
CA GLU A 38 -6.41 20.61 7.46
C GLU A 38 -6.28 20.15 8.91
N GLU A 39 -5.16 19.52 9.25
CA GLU A 39 -4.92 18.97 10.59
C GLU A 39 -3.42 18.76 10.83
N MET A 40 -2.94 19.08 12.04
CA MET A 40 -1.53 18.93 12.44
C MET A 40 -0.52 19.54 11.44
N GLY A 41 -0.91 20.62 10.75
CA GLY A 41 -0.10 21.29 9.74
C GLY A 41 -0.07 20.59 8.37
N TYR A 42 -0.83 19.52 8.16
CA TYR A 42 -1.06 18.94 6.85
C TYR A 42 -2.36 19.44 6.23
N ARG A 43 -2.37 19.61 4.92
CA ARG A 43 -3.56 19.97 4.13
C ARG A 43 -3.82 18.92 3.06
N LEU A 44 -5.00 18.29 3.12
CA LEU A 44 -5.51 17.45 2.05
C LEU A 44 -6.26 18.33 1.06
N GLN A 45 -5.79 18.36 -0.18
CA GLN A 45 -6.39 19.13 -1.26
C GLN A 45 -6.87 18.23 -2.39
N TYR A 46 -7.84 18.71 -3.15
CA TYR A 46 -8.33 18.03 -4.35
C TYR A 46 -8.40 18.97 -5.56
N SER A 47 -8.18 18.38 -6.72
CA SER A 47 -8.20 19.06 -8.01
C SER A 47 -9.61 19.08 -8.58
N LEU A 48 -10.03 20.26 -9.04
CA LEU A 48 -11.30 20.48 -9.74
C LEU A 48 -11.27 20.00 -11.20
N LEU A 49 -10.11 19.60 -11.73
CA LEU A 49 -9.92 19.26 -13.14
C LEU A 49 -10.01 17.76 -13.42
N ASP A 50 -9.47 16.95 -12.53
CA ASP A 50 -9.12 15.56 -12.84
C ASP A 50 -9.33 14.58 -11.68
N GLY A 51 -9.92 15.02 -10.57
CA GLY A 51 -10.30 14.15 -9.45
C GLY A 51 -9.12 13.63 -8.61
N HIS A 52 -7.90 14.14 -8.83
CA HIS A 52 -6.76 13.83 -8.00
C HIS A 52 -6.78 14.61 -6.68
N ALA A 53 -6.09 14.05 -5.70
CA ALA A 53 -5.81 14.70 -4.43
C ALA A 53 -4.31 14.78 -4.18
N ARG A 54 -3.93 15.70 -3.29
CA ARG A 54 -2.55 15.83 -2.81
C ARG A 54 -2.53 16.22 -1.34
N ILE A 55 -1.42 15.94 -0.69
CA ILE A 55 -1.16 16.34 0.69
C ILE A 55 -0.03 17.35 0.69
N LEU A 56 -0.25 18.52 1.29
CA LEU A 56 0.77 19.52 1.54
C LEU A 56 1.11 19.56 3.03
N ASP A 57 2.35 19.87 3.37
CA ASP A 57 2.73 20.24 4.74
C ASP A 57 2.56 21.75 5.00
N LYS A 58 2.90 22.17 6.22
CA LYS A 58 2.81 23.57 6.68
C LYS A 58 3.65 24.56 5.86
N ASN A 59 4.66 24.07 5.15
CA ASN A 59 5.54 24.87 4.30
C ASN A 59 5.08 24.87 2.83
N ASN A 60 3.89 24.32 2.55
CA ASN A 60 3.37 24.03 1.22
C ASN A 60 4.25 23.06 0.40
N ILE A 61 4.99 22.17 1.05
CA ILE A 61 5.72 21.10 0.37
C ILE A 61 4.75 19.94 0.11
N ARG A 62 4.66 19.49 -1.14
CA ARG A 62 3.83 18.34 -1.52
C ARG A 62 4.42 17.05 -0.98
N LYS A 63 3.73 16.43 0.00
CA LYS A 63 4.13 15.18 0.65
C LYS A 63 3.56 13.94 -0.04
N ALA A 64 2.44 14.07 -0.75
CA ALA A 64 1.83 12.98 -1.49
C ALA A 64 0.91 13.48 -2.60
N THR A 65 0.64 12.62 -3.58
CA THR A 65 -0.33 12.86 -4.65
C THR A 65 -0.92 11.54 -5.13
N GLY A 66 -2.19 11.53 -5.52
CA GLY A 66 -2.85 10.28 -5.90
C GLY A 66 -4.36 10.39 -6.04
N THR A 67 -5.04 9.25 -5.98
CA THR A 67 -6.50 9.22 -5.90
C THR A 67 -6.97 9.76 -4.55
N MET A 68 -8.18 10.34 -4.50
CA MET A 68 -8.77 10.82 -3.25
C MET A 68 -8.75 9.75 -2.14
N SER A 69 -9.18 8.52 -2.45
CA SER A 69 -9.24 7.45 -1.45
C SER A 69 -7.86 7.10 -0.87
N ALA A 70 -6.82 7.06 -1.70
CA ALA A 70 -5.46 6.81 -1.23
C ALA A 70 -4.91 7.98 -0.41
N MET A 71 -5.22 9.23 -0.81
CA MET A 71 -4.75 10.42 -0.13
C MET A 71 -5.47 10.65 1.20
N GLU A 72 -6.74 10.29 1.33
CA GLU A 72 -7.43 10.27 2.63
C GLU A 72 -6.75 9.29 3.59
N GLU A 73 -6.47 8.06 3.15
CA GLU A 73 -5.78 7.07 3.98
C GLU A 73 -4.36 7.52 4.36
N LYS A 74 -3.59 8.06 3.41
CA LYS A 74 -2.24 8.57 3.69
C LYS A 74 -2.28 9.80 4.61
N PHE A 75 -3.28 10.66 4.47
CA PHE A 75 -3.45 11.84 5.33
C PHE A 75 -3.66 11.42 6.79
N GLU A 76 -4.56 10.48 7.06
CA GLU A 76 -4.76 9.98 8.44
C GLU A 76 -3.46 9.45 9.04
N ARG A 77 -2.67 8.71 8.27
CA ARG A 77 -1.40 8.12 8.72
C ARG A 77 -0.30 9.15 8.97
N LEU A 78 -0.27 10.23 8.20
CA LEU A 78 0.68 11.33 8.42
C LEU A 78 0.30 12.15 9.66
N VAL A 79 -1.00 12.34 9.90
CA VAL A 79 -1.50 13.11 11.04
C VAL A 79 -1.43 12.33 12.36
N SER A 80 -1.60 11.00 12.34
CA SER A 80 -1.64 10.17 13.55
C SER A 80 -0.32 10.03 14.31
N GLY A 81 0.80 10.51 13.78
CA GLY A 81 2.13 10.37 14.40
C GLY A 81 2.72 8.96 14.35
N SER A 82 1.89 7.93 14.14
CA SER A 82 2.30 6.57 13.75
C SER A 82 1.74 6.24 12.37
N PHE A 83 2.62 5.93 11.42
CA PHE A 83 2.21 5.57 10.06
C PHE A 83 1.54 4.19 10.01
N LEU A 84 1.92 3.27 10.90
CA LEU A 84 1.39 1.90 10.97
C LEU A 84 0.33 1.77 12.07
N LYS A 85 -0.67 0.93 11.79
CA LYS A 85 -1.77 0.57 12.69
C LYS A 85 -1.82 -0.96 12.82
N PRO A 86 -2.01 -1.52 14.03
CA PRO A 86 -2.17 -2.97 14.20
C PRO A 86 -3.22 -3.52 13.23
N GLY A 87 -2.95 -4.69 12.65
CA GLY A 87 -3.79 -5.33 11.63
C GLY A 87 -3.59 -4.80 10.20
N ASP A 88 -2.67 -3.87 9.98
CA ASP A 88 -2.24 -3.47 8.65
C ASP A 88 -1.55 -4.63 7.91
N VAL A 89 -1.89 -4.80 6.64
CA VAL A 89 -1.06 -5.56 5.71
C VAL A 89 0.05 -4.64 5.23
N ILE A 90 1.28 -4.94 5.60
CA ILE A 90 2.45 -4.15 5.24
C ILE A 90 3.32 -4.90 4.23
N GLY A 91 4.16 -4.16 3.53
CA GLY A 91 5.20 -4.76 2.72
C GLY A 91 6.38 -3.84 2.47
N VAL A 92 7.46 -4.43 2.00
CA VAL A 92 8.70 -3.74 1.65
C VAL A 92 9.19 -4.28 0.32
N SER A 93 9.62 -3.38 -0.57
CA SER A 93 10.14 -3.79 -1.86
C SER A 93 11.54 -4.36 -1.72
N ARG A 94 11.72 -5.60 -2.18
CA ARG A 94 13.01 -6.23 -2.44
C ARG A 94 13.33 -6.13 -3.93
N ALA A 95 14.60 -6.41 -4.27
CA ALA A 95 15.10 -6.31 -5.64
C ALA A 95 14.15 -6.97 -6.66
N LEU A 96 13.78 -8.23 -6.43
CA LEU A 96 12.98 -9.02 -7.39
C LEU A 96 11.52 -9.21 -7.00
N TYR A 97 11.14 -8.93 -5.75
CA TYR A 97 9.78 -9.20 -5.26
C TYR A 97 9.38 -8.24 -4.13
N ASP A 98 8.11 -8.21 -3.74
CA ASP A 98 7.68 -7.46 -2.56
C ASP A 98 7.43 -8.42 -1.41
N HIS A 99 8.03 -8.13 -0.26
CA HIS A 99 7.86 -8.95 0.93
C HIS A 99 6.70 -8.43 1.76
N TYR A 100 5.78 -9.30 2.15
CA TYR A 100 4.55 -8.92 2.86
C TYR A 100 4.51 -9.48 4.29
N GLY A 101 3.79 -8.80 5.17
CA GLY A 101 3.55 -9.22 6.55
C GLY A 101 2.33 -8.54 7.14
N ILE A 102 1.94 -8.97 8.34
CA ILE A 102 0.90 -8.36 9.15
C ILE A 102 1.57 -7.62 10.30
N TYR A 103 1.38 -6.30 10.36
CA TYR A 103 1.83 -5.52 11.51
C TYR A 103 0.90 -5.78 12.70
N ILE A 104 1.45 -6.18 13.85
CA ILE A 104 0.65 -6.59 15.01
C ILE A 104 0.70 -5.58 16.16
N GLY A 105 1.33 -4.42 15.96
CA GLY A 105 1.57 -3.42 17.02
C GLY A 105 3.00 -3.47 17.55
N ASP A 106 3.39 -2.46 18.32
CA ASP A 106 4.66 -2.37 19.05
C ASP A 106 5.92 -2.70 18.24
N GLY A 107 5.94 -2.30 16.96
CA GLY A 107 7.09 -2.56 16.08
C GLY A 107 7.24 -4.03 15.69
N LYS A 108 6.21 -4.88 15.84
CA LYS A 108 6.25 -6.31 15.51
C LYS A 108 5.47 -6.65 14.24
N VAL A 109 5.96 -7.67 13.53
CA VAL A 109 5.38 -8.13 12.27
C VAL A 109 5.35 -9.67 12.25
N ILE A 110 4.21 -10.24 11.85
CA ILE A 110 4.12 -11.68 11.52
C ILE A 110 4.20 -11.83 10.01
N HIS A 111 5.09 -12.68 9.53
CA HIS A 111 5.28 -12.89 8.11
C HIS A 111 5.82 -14.28 7.79
N TYR A 112 5.69 -14.66 6.51
CA TYR A 112 6.24 -15.90 5.98
C TYR A 112 7.66 -15.63 5.46
N ALA A 113 8.68 -16.16 6.12
CA ALA A 113 10.08 -15.94 5.73
C ALA A 113 11.00 -17.11 6.11
N ASP A 114 12.21 -17.13 5.55
CA ASP A 114 13.26 -18.05 5.98
C ASP A 114 13.96 -17.50 7.23
N LYS A 115 13.68 -18.12 8.38
CA LYS A 115 14.23 -17.68 9.67
C LYS A 115 15.76 -17.80 9.73
N THR A 116 16.33 -18.78 9.02
CA THR A 116 17.78 -19.05 9.08
C THR A 116 18.55 -18.46 7.91
N LYS A 117 17.85 -17.85 6.93
CA LYS A 117 18.43 -17.38 5.66
C LYS A 117 19.22 -18.46 4.91
N ASP A 118 18.90 -19.74 5.15
CA ASP A 118 19.55 -20.91 4.54
C ASP A 118 18.97 -21.21 3.14
N PHE A 119 18.86 -20.20 2.29
CA PHE A 119 18.38 -20.32 0.90
C PHE A 119 16.98 -20.97 0.77
N GLY A 120 16.07 -20.67 1.68
CA GLY A 120 14.66 -21.11 1.59
C GLY A 120 14.40 -22.53 2.08
N ARG A 121 15.35 -23.15 2.79
CA ARG A 121 15.19 -24.52 3.33
C ARG A 121 14.30 -24.58 4.57
N ASN A 122 14.18 -23.48 5.31
CA ASN A 122 13.44 -23.40 6.58
C ASN A 122 12.42 -22.25 6.59
N VAL A 123 11.69 -22.09 5.49
CA VAL A 123 10.65 -21.06 5.39
C VAL A 123 9.48 -21.39 6.31
N SER A 124 9.12 -20.46 7.18
CA SER A 124 8.00 -20.60 8.10
C SER A 124 7.33 -19.27 8.41
N ILE A 125 6.15 -19.30 9.00
CA ILE A 125 5.49 -18.11 9.54
C ILE A 125 6.02 -17.86 10.96
N TYR A 126 6.60 -16.69 11.20
CA TYR A 126 7.07 -16.29 12.53
C TYR A 126 6.94 -14.78 12.75
N GLU A 127 7.10 -14.36 14.02
CA GLU A 127 7.12 -12.96 14.43
C GLU A 127 8.55 -12.40 14.43
N THR A 128 8.71 -11.18 13.91
CA THR A 128 9.99 -10.45 13.84
C THR A 128 9.78 -8.96 14.18
N ASP A 129 10.87 -8.25 14.45
CA ASP A 129 10.85 -6.80 14.55
C ASP A 129 10.66 -6.12 13.19
N LEU A 130 9.97 -4.99 13.17
CA LEU A 130 9.74 -4.20 11.95
C LEU A 130 11.06 -3.83 11.26
N LYS A 131 12.09 -3.50 12.04
CA LYS A 131 13.42 -3.17 11.51
C LYS A 131 14.08 -4.36 10.79
N GLU A 132 13.89 -5.56 11.32
CA GLU A 132 14.37 -6.80 10.68
C GLU A 132 13.53 -7.10 9.44
N PHE A 133 12.20 -6.98 9.55
CA PHE A 133 11.27 -7.14 8.42
C PHE A 133 11.61 -6.21 7.26
N THR A 134 11.93 -4.94 7.52
CA THR A 134 12.27 -3.99 6.45
C THR A 134 13.70 -4.12 5.94
N GLU A 135 14.56 -4.92 6.58
CA GLU A 135 16.01 -4.96 6.35
C GLU A 135 16.65 -3.56 6.42
N GLY A 136 16.16 -2.73 7.35
CA GLY A 136 16.63 -1.35 7.53
C GLY A 136 16.08 -0.34 6.50
N SER A 137 15.25 -0.74 5.55
CA SER A 137 14.56 0.21 4.66
C SER A 137 13.58 1.08 5.44
N GLU A 138 13.66 2.39 5.22
CA GLU A 138 12.66 3.36 5.71
C GLU A 138 11.45 3.46 4.76
N ASP A 139 11.61 2.99 3.52
CA ASP A 139 10.54 2.94 2.52
C ASP A 139 9.87 1.56 2.54
N TYR A 140 8.70 1.53 3.17
CA TYR A 140 7.78 0.40 3.19
C TYR A 140 6.39 0.92 2.81
N PHE A 141 5.44 0.01 2.62
CA PHE A 141 4.08 0.37 2.24
C PHE A 141 3.05 -0.37 3.07
N VAL A 142 1.85 0.18 3.11
CA VAL A 142 0.64 -0.47 3.62
C VAL A 142 -0.31 -0.71 2.47
N LEU A 143 -0.99 -1.84 2.45
CA LEU A 143 -2.09 -2.06 1.52
C LEU A 143 -3.36 -1.37 2.06
N HIS A 144 -3.76 -0.32 1.34
CA HIS A 144 -5.07 0.31 1.47
C HIS A 144 -6.12 -0.46 0.69
N PHE A 145 -7.23 -0.77 1.33
CA PHE A 145 -8.36 -1.48 0.75
C PHE A 145 -9.53 -0.49 0.57
N PRO A 146 -9.80 -0.01 -0.66
CA PRO A 146 -10.82 1.03 -0.86
C PRO A 146 -12.22 0.55 -0.46
N LYS A 147 -12.97 1.39 0.28
CA LYS A 147 -14.35 1.08 0.73
C LYS A 147 -15.32 0.78 -0.42
N ALA A 148 -15.11 1.43 -1.57
CA ALA A 148 -15.89 1.21 -2.78
C ALA A 148 -15.63 -0.17 -3.43
N GLY A 149 -14.71 -0.96 -2.89
CA GLY A 149 -14.20 -2.18 -3.50
C GLY A 149 -13.09 -1.88 -4.52
N GLY A 150 -12.67 -2.92 -5.23
CA GLY A 150 -11.54 -2.85 -6.13
C GLY A 150 -10.22 -3.25 -5.48
N PRO A 151 -9.12 -3.25 -6.24
CA PRO A 151 -7.89 -3.87 -5.83
C PRO A 151 -7.16 -3.05 -4.77
N PRO A 152 -6.46 -3.70 -3.82
CA PRO A 152 -5.68 -3.00 -2.82
C PRO A 152 -4.63 -2.10 -3.47
N ARG A 153 -4.38 -0.96 -2.84
CA ARG A 153 -3.45 0.09 -3.29
C ARG A 153 -2.33 0.23 -2.28
N LYS A 154 -1.09 0.34 -2.74
CA LYS A 154 0.05 0.57 -1.86
C LYS A 154 0.04 2.04 -1.43
N ILE A 155 0.10 2.30 -0.14
CA ILE A 155 0.34 3.61 0.46
C ILE A 155 1.74 3.57 1.07
N ARG A 156 2.68 4.35 0.51
CA ARG A 156 4.08 4.27 0.92
C ARG A 156 4.35 5.18 2.12
N SER A 157 5.21 4.72 3.03
CA SER A 157 5.70 5.50 4.18
C SER A 157 6.50 6.71 3.70
N SER A 158 7.32 6.53 2.67
CA SER A 158 8.07 7.63 2.08
C SER A 158 7.16 8.63 1.35
N THR A 159 7.51 9.90 1.50
CA THR A 159 6.91 11.04 0.82
C THR A 159 7.72 11.49 -0.39
N ASN A 160 8.86 10.85 -0.69
CA ASN A 160 9.71 11.16 -1.84
C ASN A 160 10.18 9.89 -2.57
N PHE A 161 9.64 9.64 -3.77
CA PHE A 161 9.93 8.46 -4.56
C PHE A 161 9.54 8.54 -6.03
N ASP A 162 10.36 7.92 -6.88
CA ASP A 162 10.25 8.02 -8.33
C ASP A 162 9.29 6.98 -8.94
N LYS A 163 9.10 5.83 -8.28
CA LYS A 163 8.26 4.74 -8.79
C LYS A 163 7.53 4.05 -7.65
N ASN A 164 6.35 3.50 -7.95
CA ASN A 164 5.68 2.52 -7.12
C ASN A 164 5.83 1.15 -7.79
N PRO A 165 6.91 0.38 -7.50
CA PRO A 165 7.17 -0.86 -8.19
C PRO A 165 6.01 -1.84 -8.01
N ARG A 166 5.70 -2.58 -9.07
CA ARG A 166 4.70 -3.66 -9.07
C ARG A 166 3.29 -3.20 -8.64
N GLU A 167 3.01 -1.88 -8.71
CA GLU A 167 1.66 -1.35 -8.54
C GLU A 167 0.81 -1.58 -9.81
N GLN A 168 1.42 -1.83 -10.97
CA GLN A 168 0.71 -2.13 -12.21
C GLN A 168 -0.29 -3.26 -11.99
N THR A 169 -1.53 -2.96 -12.35
CA THR A 169 -2.67 -3.85 -12.24
C THR A 169 -3.01 -4.35 -13.65
N GLY A 170 -2.81 -5.64 -13.87
CA GLY A 170 -3.19 -6.31 -15.12
C GLY A 170 -4.58 -6.94 -15.01
N ILE A 171 -4.72 -8.17 -15.53
CA ILE A 171 -5.87 -9.08 -15.32
C ILE A 171 -6.36 -9.16 -13.85
N PHE A 172 -5.55 -8.75 -12.88
CA PHE A 172 -5.92 -8.55 -11.48
C PHE A 172 -7.00 -7.52 -11.20
N ASP A 173 -7.06 -6.43 -11.95
CA ASP A 173 -8.16 -5.45 -11.76
C ASP A 173 -9.53 -6.08 -12.09
N PHE A 174 -9.54 -7.08 -12.97
CA PHE A 174 -10.74 -7.85 -13.33
C PHE A 174 -11.10 -8.89 -12.26
N LEU A 175 -10.12 -9.61 -11.70
CA LEU A 175 -10.33 -10.53 -10.57
C LEU A 175 -10.75 -9.81 -9.28
N PHE A 176 -10.22 -8.60 -9.03
CA PHE A 176 -10.61 -7.72 -7.92
C PHE A 176 -11.88 -6.90 -8.18
N LYS A 177 -12.61 -7.17 -9.27
CA LYS A 177 -13.99 -6.70 -9.41
C LYS A 177 -14.91 -7.32 -8.35
N ALA A 178 -14.46 -8.34 -7.63
CA ALA A 178 -15.13 -8.91 -6.47
C ALA A 178 -14.88 -8.07 -5.19
N LYS A 179 -15.98 -7.70 -4.52
CA LYS A 179 -15.96 -7.12 -3.17
C LYS A 179 -15.43 -8.19 -2.19
N TYR A 180 -14.30 -7.92 -1.54
CA TYR A 180 -13.79 -8.77 -0.46
C TYR A 180 -14.39 -8.33 0.89
N ASN A 181 -14.53 -9.28 1.80
CA ASN A 181 -14.85 -8.99 3.19
C ASN A 181 -13.56 -8.63 3.92
N LEU A 182 -13.54 -7.48 4.60
CA LEU A 182 -12.38 -7.06 5.39
C LEU A 182 -12.59 -7.46 6.83
N PHE A 183 -11.67 -8.25 7.37
CA PHE A 183 -11.60 -8.55 8.79
C PHE A 183 -11.13 -7.33 9.58
N SER A 184 -11.59 -7.24 10.83
CA SER A 184 -11.13 -6.21 11.77
C SER A 184 -9.62 -6.30 12.00
N PRO A 185 -8.99 -5.25 12.56
CA PRO A 185 -7.60 -5.32 13.00
C PRO A 185 -7.31 -6.54 13.89
N GLU A 186 -8.16 -6.79 14.88
CA GLU A 186 -8.04 -7.86 15.86
C GLU A 186 -8.16 -9.23 15.18
N GLU A 187 -9.20 -9.43 14.38
CA GLU A 187 -9.39 -10.67 13.60
C GLU A 187 -8.22 -10.91 12.64
N THR A 188 -7.70 -9.87 11.98
CA THR A 188 -6.54 -9.98 11.08
C THR A 188 -5.31 -10.48 11.85
N ILE A 189 -5.08 -9.95 13.05
CA ILE A 189 -3.95 -10.34 13.91
C ILE A 189 -4.14 -11.77 14.45
N GLU A 190 -5.34 -12.13 14.89
CA GLU A 190 -5.64 -13.50 15.35
C GLU A 190 -5.41 -14.54 14.26
N ARG A 191 -5.82 -14.22 13.02
CA ARG A 191 -5.58 -15.05 11.84
C ARG A 191 -4.10 -15.18 11.51
N ALA A 192 -3.32 -14.10 11.68
CA ALA A 192 -1.87 -14.17 11.51
C ALA A 192 -1.22 -15.07 12.56
N LYS A 193 -1.63 -14.92 13.83
CA LYS A 193 -1.12 -15.72 14.97
C LYS A 193 -1.48 -17.20 14.85
N SER A 194 -2.66 -17.55 14.34
CA SER A 194 -3.11 -18.94 14.22
C SER A 194 -2.30 -19.78 13.24
N ARG A 195 -1.50 -19.14 12.37
CA ARG A 195 -0.61 -19.83 11.42
C ARG A 195 0.87 -19.75 11.79
N LEU A 196 1.22 -19.26 12.98
CA LEU A 196 2.60 -19.28 13.47
C LEU A 196 3.18 -20.71 13.43
N GLY A 197 4.40 -20.83 12.91
CA GLY A 197 5.10 -22.11 12.75
C GLY A 197 4.71 -22.90 11.50
N GLU A 198 3.75 -22.46 10.68
CA GLU A 198 3.43 -23.13 9.41
C GLU A 198 4.65 -23.13 8.47
N ARG A 199 4.92 -24.27 7.82
CA ARG A 199 6.07 -24.49 6.92
C ARG A 199 5.71 -24.88 5.50
N ALA A 200 4.41 -24.84 5.15
CA ALA A 200 3.88 -25.19 3.83
C ALA A 200 4.17 -24.14 2.73
N TYR A 201 5.36 -23.51 2.73
CA TYR A 201 5.67 -22.42 1.82
C TYR A 201 5.67 -22.89 0.37
N ASN A 202 5.03 -22.11 -0.50
CA ASN A 202 5.10 -22.33 -1.94
C ASN A 202 5.21 -20.99 -2.65
N PHE A 203 6.30 -20.83 -3.42
CA PHE A 203 6.61 -19.61 -4.18
C PHE A 203 5.44 -19.09 -5.02
N THR A 204 4.61 -19.99 -5.57
CA THR A 204 3.51 -19.63 -6.48
C THR A 204 2.12 -19.67 -5.85
N ARG A 205 1.90 -20.27 -4.67
CA ARG A 205 0.54 -20.47 -4.13
C ARG A 205 0.38 -20.28 -2.61
N ASN A 206 1.48 -20.23 -1.86
CA ASN A 206 1.47 -20.01 -0.41
C ASN A 206 2.74 -19.23 -0.02
N ASN A 207 2.82 -18.00 -0.51
CA ASN A 207 3.91 -17.06 -0.24
C ASN A 207 3.48 -16.00 0.78
N CYS A 208 4.37 -15.06 1.11
CA CYS A 208 4.12 -14.02 2.11
C CYS A 208 2.90 -13.13 1.76
N GLU A 209 2.65 -12.86 0.47
CA GLU A 209 1.51 -12.06 0.03
C GLU A 209 0.19 -12.82 0.17
N HIS A 210 0.16 -14.10 -0.21
CA HIS A 210 -1.02 -14.95 0.01
C HIS A 210 -1.40 -15.01 1.48
N PHE A 211 -0.41 -15.23 2.35
CA PHE A 211 -0.61 -15.24 3.79
C PHE A 211 -1.20 -13.92 4.28
N ALA A 212 -0.62 -12.79 3.90
CA ALA A 212 -1.06 -11.48 4.38
C ALA A 212 -2.47 -11.11 3.87
N LEU A 213 -2.76 -11.36 2.59
CA LEU A 213 -4.10 -11.13 2.02
C LEU A 213 -5.14 -12.07 2.61
N TRP A 214 -4.79 -13.34 2.87
CA TRP A 214 -5.67 -14.28 3.55
C TRP A 214 -6.00 -13.81 4.97
N CYS A 215 -5.01 -13.31 5.72
CA CYS A 215 -5.25 -12.78 7.06
C CYS A 215 -6.28 -11.65 7.02
N LYS A 216 -6.19 -10.73 6.04
CA LYS A 216 -7.05 -9.56 5.96
C LYS A 216 -8.42 -9.80 5.33
N THR A 217 -8.51 -10.73 4.38
CA THR A 217 -9.69 -10.87 3.51
C THR A 217 -10.35 -12.24 3.51
N GLY A 218 -9.68 -13.26 4.05
CA GLY A 218 -10.14 -14.65 3.98
C GLY A 218 -9.84 -15.33 2.65
N VAL A 219 -9.40 -14.57 1.65
CA VAL A 219 -9.06 -15.06 0.32
C VAL A 219 -7.54 -15.04 0.17
N SER A 220 -6.95 -16.20 -0.15
CA SER A 220 -5.53 -16.30 -0.49
C SER A 220 -5.34 -15.94 -1.96
N PHE A 221 -4.59 -14.87 -2.23
CA PHE A 221 -4.26 -14.42 -3.58
C PHE A 221 -2.83 -13.83 -3.60
N SER A 222 -2.08 -13.83 -4.71
CA SER A 222 -0.78 -13.12 -4.81
C SER A 222 -0.56 -12.50 -6.18
N ARG A 223 -0.29 -11.18 -6.19
CA ARG A 223 0.02 -10.41 -7.40
C ARG A 223 1.35 -10.83 -8.04
N GLN A 224 2.22 -11.51 -7.30
CA GLN A 224 3.58 -11.83 -7.72
C GLN A 224 3.68 -13.09 -8.59
N VAL A 225 2.70 -13.99 -8.48
CA VAL A 225 2.74 -15.32 -9.10
C VAL A 225 2.59 -15.26 -10.62
N ASP A 226 1.87 -14.28 -11.15
CA ASP A 226 1.68 -14.14 -12.60
C ASP A 226 2.88 -13.51 -13.31
N MET A 227 3.78 -12.81 -12.60
CA MET A 227 4.98 -12.23 -13.23
C MET A 227 6.02 -13.33 -13.59
N VAL A 228 5.96 -14.48 -12.93
CA VAL A 228 6.84 -15.64 -13.20
C VAL A 228 6.21 -16.60 -14.22
N LEU A 229 4.89 -16.62 -14.36
CA LEU A 229 4.16 -17.50 -15.30
C LEU A 229 3.89 -16.88 -16.68
N SER A 230 4.36 -15.66 -16.93
CA SER A 230 4.21 -14.94 -18.20
C SER A 230 5.50 -14.83 -19.03
N ILE A 231 6.49 -15.69 -18.73
CA ILE A 231 7.66 -16.00 -19.57
C ILE A 231 7.41 -17.35 -20.24
#